data_AF-A0A8J1YTD6-F1
#
_entry.id   AF-A0A8J1YTD6-F1
#
_cell.length_a   1.000
_cell.length_b   1.000
_cell.length_c   1.000
_cell.angle_alpha   90.00
_cell.angle_beta   90.00
_cell.angle_gamma   90.00
#
_symmetry.space_group_name_H-M   'P 1'
#
loop_
_entity.id
_entity.type
_entity.pdbx_description
1 polymer ?
#
loop_
_entity_poly.entity_id
_entity_poly.type
_entity_poly.pdbx_seq_one_letter_code
_entity_poly.pdbx_strand_id
1 'polypeptide(L)'
;ETDEGADHILEVGGAGTVEKSFKAIRRGGVITSIGFIGSQPGQTPPNVSQLALMRSIIFRGIMVGSRRQFERMCDAISISKLRPIITVFDFADSRKAYESMMNQSVVGKEDSRRSDDAVDETLSSEDPASTFSTSSSSSLSEDSSLCLFRIIRLGPRSEAIAHRTWPASVL
;
A
#
# COMPACT_ATOMS: atom_id res chain seq x y z
N GLU A 1 -15.45 17.37 -18.60
CA GLU A 1 -14.07 17.54 -18.12
C GLU A 1 -13.81 16.42 -17.12
N THR A 2 -13.07 15.39 -17.52
CA THR A 2 -12.79 14.23 -16.65
C THR A 2 -11.65 14.63 -15.73
N ASP A 3 -11.95 14.81 -14.45
CA ASP A 3 -10.95 15.05 -13.42
C ASP A 3 -10.03 13.82 -13.31
N GLU A 4 -8.80 13.92 -13.84
CA GLU A 4 -7.88 12.79 -14.04
C GLU A 4 -7.12 12.35 -12.77
N GLY A 5 -7.51 12.86 -11.60
CA GLY A 5 -6.89 12.51 -10.31
C GLY A 5 -7.21 11.08 -9.84
N ALA A 6 -6.47 10.63 -8.83
CA ALA A 6 -6.70 9.32 -8.21
C ALA A 6 -8.08 9.27 -7.51
N ASP A 7 -8.79 8.14 -7.63
CA ASP A 7 -10.03 7.88 -6.89
C ASP A 7 -9.78 7.67 -5.39
N HIS A 8 -8.71 6.93 -5.08
CA HIS A 8 -8.34 6.50 -3.74
C HIS A 8 -6.83 6.67 -3.54
N ILE A 9 -6.44 7.29 -2.42
CA ILE A 9 -5.04 7.40 -2.00
C ILE A 9 -4.88 6.75 -0.62
N LEU A 10 -3.84 5.94 -0.47
CA LEU A 10 -3.38 5.43 0.82
C LEU A 10 -2.24 6.32 1.31
N GLU A 11 -2.47 7.02 2.43
CA GLU A 11 -1.54 8.02 2.97
C GLU A 11 -0.77 7.44 4.18
N VAL A 12 0.56 7.55 4.14
CA VAL A 12 1.48 7.03 5.16
C VAL A 12 2.55 8.05 5.56
N GLY A 13 2.95 8.94 4.64
CA GLY A 13 4.09 9.82 4.86
C GLY A 13 3.76 11.00 5.80
N GLY A 14 2.49 11.34 5.96
CA GLY A 14 2.06 12.31 6.97
C GLY A 14 2.32 13.76 6.55
N ALA A 15 2.88 14.59 7.44
CA ALA A 15 3.07 16.01 7.17
C ALA A 15 3.94 16.28 5.93
N GLY A 16 4.88 15.37 5.62
CA GLY A 16 5.75 15.45 4.44
C GLY A 16 5.08 15.22 3.09
N THR A 17 3.93 14.53 3.06
CA THR A 17 3.33 14.03 1.81
C THR A 17 1.86 14.37 1.63
N VAL A 18 1.14 14.69 2.71
CA VAL A 18 -0.32 14.84 2.67
C VAL A 18 -0.78 15.93 1.69
N GLU A 19 -0.06 17.05 1.54
CA GLU A 19 -0.40 18.07 0.53
C GLU A 19 -0.27 17.56 -0.90
N LYS A 20 0.72 16.70 -1.17
CA LYS A 20 0.90 16.06 -2.48
C LYS A 20 -0.28 15.12 -2.75
N SER A 21 -0.73 14.38 -1.75
CA SER A 21 -1.91 13.53 -1.84
C SER A 21 -3.18 14.33 -2.15
N PHE A 22 -3.37 15.49 -1.51
CA PHE A 22 -4.46 16.40 -1.85
C PHE A 22 -4.36 17.00 -3.26
N LYS A 23 -3.15 17.17 -3.82
CA LYS A 23 -2.99 17.63 -5.21
C LYS A 23 -3.30 16.51 -6.22
N ALA A 24 -2.99 15.26 -5.87
CA ALA A 24 -3.14 14.10 -6.75
C ALA A 24 -4.56 13.48 -6.75
N ILE A 25 -5.37 13.73 -5.71
CA ILE A 25 -6.73 13.19 -5.62
C ILE A 25 -7.70 13.96 -6.53
N ARG A 26 -8.62 13.24 -7.19
CA ARG A 26 -9.77 13.87 -7.85
C ARG A 26 -10.77 14.41 -6.83
N ARG A 27 -11.62 15.35 -7.25
CA ARG A 27 -12.76 15.84 -6.47
C ARG A 27 -13.71 14.69 -6.15
N GLY A 28 -14.22 14.66 -4.92
CA GLY A 28 -15.04 13.55 -4.44
C GLY A 28 -14.28 12.24 -4.20
N GLY A 29 -12.94 12.23 -4.33
CA GLY A 29 -12.11 11.06 -4.03
C GLY A 29 -11.98 10.79 -2.52
N VAL A 30 -11.22 9.74 -2.20
CA VAL A 30 -11.01 9.31 -0.80
C VAL A 30 -9.53 9.18 -0.49
N ILE A 31 -9.08 9.86 0.56
CA ILE A 31 -7.74 9.66 1.13
C ILE A 31 -7.90 8.87 2.44
N THR A 32 -7.23 7.72 2.51
CA THR A 32 -7.19 6.86 3.69
C THR A 32 -5.81 6.91 4.32
N SER A 33 -5.69 7.55 5.48
CA SER A 33 -4.45 7.62 6.24
C SER A 33 -4.31 6.41 7.16
N ILE A 34 -3.17 5.72 7.07
CA ILE A 34 -2.84 4.53 7.87
C ILE A 34 -1.63 4.75 8.80
N GLY A 35 -0.96 5.90 8.72
CA GLY A 35 0.18 6.24 9.56
C GLY A 35 0.90 7.53 9.15
N PHE A 36 1.98 7.84 9.88
CA PHE A 36 2.82 9.03 9.69
C PHE A 36 4.30 8.63 9.86
N ILE A 37 5.00 8.33 8.76
CA ILE A 37 6.43 7.92 8.79
C ILE A 37 7.39 8.99 8.30
N GLY A 38 6.91 9.98 7.54
CA GLY A 38 7.73 10.98 6.86
C GLY A 38 7.72 12.37 7.51
N SER A 39 7.21 12.49 8.73
CA SER A 39 7.17 13.78 9.44
C SER A 39 8.55 14.12 10.01
N GLN A 40 9.08 15.30 9.67
CA GLN A 40 10.32 15.81 10.25
C GLN A 40 10.06 16.66 11.51
N PRO A 41 11.01 16.72 12.47
CA PRO A 41 10.91 17.63 13.61
C PRO A 41 10.73 19.08 13.15
N GLY A 42 9.77 19.80 13.75
CA GLY A 42 9.47 21.19 13.39
C GLY A 42 8.59 21.37 12.14
N GLN A 43 8.19 20.27 11.49
CA GLN A 43 7.25 20.35 10.38
C GLN A 43 5.82 20.54 10.89
N THR A 44 5.19 21.66 10.52
CA THR A 44 3.79 21.91 10.82
C THR A 44 2.90 21.13 9.85
N PRO A 45 2.00 20.25 10.32
CA PRO A 45 1.08 19.56 9.44
C PRO A 45 0.09 20.57 8.81
N PRO A 46 -0.29 20.37 7.54
CA PRO A 46 -1.24 21.26 6.88
C PRO A 46 -2.65 21.10 7.42
N ASN A 47 -3.51 22.10 7.15
CA ASN A 47 -4.91 22.06 7.56
C ASN A 47 -5.71 21.08 6.68
N VAL A 48 -5.76 19.82 7.09
CA VAL A 48 -6.47 18.72 6.40
C VAL A 48 -7.95 19.05 6.20
N SER A 49 -8.61 19.67 7.19
CA SER A 49 -10.03 20.02 7.11
C SER A 49 -10.29 21.03 5.97
N GLN A 50 -9.45 22.05 5.86
CA GLN A 50 -9.54 23.03 4.77
C GLN A 50 -9.29 22.37 3.41
N LEU A 51 -8.24 21.54 3.30
CA LEU A 51 -7.92 20.86 2.04
C LEU A 51 -9.03 19.89 1.61
N ALA A 52 -9.63 19.16 2.55
CA ALA A 52 -10.75 18.26 2.30
C ALA A 52 -12.00 19.01 1.84
N LEU A 53 -12.31 20.15 2.47
CA LEU A 53 -13.42 21.01 2.07
C LEU A 53 -13.24 21.53 0.64
N MET A 54 -12.06 22.06 0.31
CA MET A 54 -11.77 22.68 -0.99
C MET A 54 -11.88 21.70 -2.17
N ARG A 55 -11.55 20.42 -1.96
CA ARG A 55 -11.67 19.37 -2.98
C ARG A 55 -12.91 18.49 -2.83
N SER A 56 -13.76 18.74 -1.83
CA SER A 56 -14.94 17.93 -1.54
C SER A 56 -14.60 16.44 -1.42
N ILE A 57 -13.53 16.09 -0.70
CA ILE A 57 -13.06 14.71 -0.55
C ILE A 57 -13.39 14.13 0.83
N ILE A 58 -13.27 12.81 0.97
CA ILE A 58 -13.29 12.12 2.26
C ILE A 58 -11.84 11.87 2.70
N PHE A 59 -11.42 12.46 3.80
CA PHE A 59 -10.18 12.11 4.48
C PHE A 59 -10.51 11.26 5.72
N ARG A 60 -10.03 10.01 5.77
CA ARG A 60 -10.30 9.10 6.88
C ARG A 60 -9.04 8.47 7.44
N GLY A 61 -8.94 8.41 8.76
CA GLY A 61 -7.94 7.60 9.44
C GLY A 61 -8.42 6.14 9.55
N ILE A 62 -7.49 5.20 9.40
CA ILE A 62 -7.69 3.80 9.76
C ILE A 62 -6.52 3.37 10.63
N MET A 63 -6.82 3.01 11.87
CA MET A 63 -5.92 2.22 12.73
C MET A 63 -6.28 0.75 12.55
N VAL A 64 -5.27 -0.13 12.57
CA VAL A 64 -5.32 -1.61 12.60
C VAL A 64 -6.69 -2.26 12.32
N GLY A 65 -6.73 -3.13 11.30
CA GLY A 65 -7.97 -3.84 10.94
C GLY A 65 -8.39 -4.92 11.95
N SER A 66 -9.69 -5.19 12.01
CA SER A 66 -10.26 -6.35 12.72
C SER A 66 -9.80 -7.68 12.12
N ARG A 67 -9.85 -8.77 12.91
CA ARG A 67 -9.59 -10.14 12.43
C ARG A 67 -10.39 -10.48 11.16
N ARG A 68 -11.67 -10.13 11.11
CA ARG A 68 -12.52 -10.37 9.94
C ARG A 68 -12.02 -9.63 8.68
N GLN A 69 -11.46 -8.44 8.83
CA GLN A 69 -10.85 -7.72 7.72
C GLN A 69 -9.56 -8.40 7.26
N PHE A 70 -8.78 -8.93 8.19
CA PHE A 70 -7.58 -9.71 7.89
C PHE A 70 -7.92 -10.99 7.12
N GLU A 71 -8.90 -11.77 7.58
CA GLU A 71 -9.35 -12.99 6.88
C GLU A 71 -9.81 -12.68 5.44
N ARG A 72 -10.61 -11.62 5.26
CA ARG A 72 -11.02 -11.16 3.92
C ARG A 72 -9.85 -10.72 3.04
N MET A 73 -8.83 -10.12 3.64
CA MET A 73 -7.61 -9.74 2.91
C MET A 73 -6.84 -10.99 2.47
N CYS A 74 -6.72 -12.01 3.32
CA CYS A 74 -6.12 -13.29 2.96
C CYS A 74 -6.87 -13.96 1.80
N ASP A 75 -8.21 -14.02 1.86
CA ASP A 75 -9.03 -14.55 0.77
C ASP A 75 -8.78 -13.81 -0.55
N ALA A 76 -8.74 -12.47 -0.49
CA ALA A 76 -8.46 -11.64 -1.64
C ALA A 76 -7.06 -11.88 -2.23
N ILE A 77 -6.04 -12.03 -1.39
CA ILE A 77 -4.67 -12.37 -1.81
C ILE A 77 -4.65 -13.72 -2.53
N SER A 78 -5.31 -14.73 -1.98
CA SER A 78 -5.39 -16.07 -2.58
C SER A 78 -6.06 -16.06 -3.95
N ILE A 79 -7.18 -15.34 -4.09
CA ILE A 79 -7.92 -15.24 -5.37
C ILE A 79 -7.13 -14.46 -6.43
N SER A 80 -6.52 -13.35 -6.03
CA SER A 80 -5.79 -12.46 -6.94
C SER A 80 -4.36 -12.95 -7.24
N LYS A 81 -3.91 -14.03 -6.59
CA LYS A 81 -2.55 -14.58 -6.70
C LYS A 81 -1.47 -13.52 -6.42
N LEU A 82 -1.77 -12.56 -5.53
CA LEU A 82 -0.80 -11.55 -5.12
C LEU A 82 0.33 -12.22 -4.34
N ARG A 83 1.56 -12.09 -4.83
CA ARG A 83 2.76 -12.59 -4.13
C ARG A 83 3.38 -11.44 -3.33
N PRO A 84 3.36 -11.49 -1.98
CA PRO A 84 4.04 -10.49 -1.17
C PRO A 84 5.56 -10.58 -1.40
N ILE A 85 6.22 -9.43 -1.43
CA ILE A 85 7.68 -9.38 -1.45
C ILE A 85 8.15 -9.60 -0.01
N ILE A 86 8.88 -10.69 0.21
CA ILE A 86 9.35 -11.11 1.54
C ILE A 86 10.87 -11.27 1.49
N THR A 87 11.55 -10.62 2.43
CA THR A 87 12.98 -10.83 2.68
C THR A 87 13.13 -11.66 3.94
N VAL A 88 13.89 -12.74 3.84
CA VAL A 88 14.01 -13.74 4.91
C VAL A 88 15.37 -13.62 5.57
N PHE A 89 15.37 -13.56 6.89
CA PHE A 89 16.57 -13.64 7.74
C PHE A 89 16.49 -14.91 8.58
N ASP A 90 17.65 -15.51 8.88
CA ASP A 90 17.73 -16.51 9.94
C ASP A 90 17.39 -15.84 11.28
N PHE A 91 16.71 -16.55 12.18
CA PHE A 91 16.41 -16.05 13.52
C PHE A 91 17.67 -15.59 14.27
N ALA A 92 18.81 -16.26 14.08
CA ALA A 92 20.10 -15.86 14.63
C ALA A 92 20.54 -14.47 14.14
N ASP A 93 20.10 -14.06 12.95
CA ASP A 93 20.38 -12.77 12.32
C ASP A 93 19.26 -11.73 12.53
N SER A 94 18.33 -11.97 13.46
CA SER A 94 17.22 -11.06 13.75
C SER A 94 17.64 -9.60 14.01
N ARG A 95 18.81 -9.37 14.63
CA ARG A 95 19.36 -8.01 14.79
C ARG A 95 19.60 -7.33 13.44
N LYS A 96 20.19 -8.03 12.47
CA LYS A 96 20.44 -7.50 11.13
C LYS A 96 19.15 -7.19 10.38
N ALA A 97 18.09 -7.99 10.60
CA ALA A 97 16.76 -7.70 10.08
C ALA A 97 16.27 -6.33 10.61
N TYR A 98 16.27 -6.13 11.93
CA TYR A 98 15.88 -4.85 12.53
C TYR A 98 16.74 -3.67 12.07
N GLU A 99 18.05 -3.84 11.92
CA GLU A 99 18.94 -2.80 11.37
C GLU A 99 18.58 -2.45 9.92
N SER A 100 18.23 -3.45 9.11
CA SER A 100 17.78 -3.25 7.73
C SER A 100 16.46 -2.49 7.66
N MET A 101 15.50 -2.82 8.53
CA MET A 101 14.23 -2.10 8.67
C MET A 101 14.45 -0.65 9.07
N MET A 102 15.30 -0.38 10.07
CA MET A 102 15.59 0.97 10.55
C MET A 102 16.28 1.82 9.48
N ASN A 103 17.17 1.21 8.70
CA ASN A 103 17.87 1.87 7.60
C ASN A 103 17.04 1.95 6.31
N GLN A 104 15.81 1.41 6.30
CA GLN A 104 14.91 1.37 5.15
C GLN A 104 15.55 0.73 3.89
N SER A 105 16.46 -0.25 4.09
CA SER A 105 17.20 -0.90 2.99
C SER A 105 16.45 -2.07 2.36
N VAL A 106 15.35 -2.51 2.96
CA VAL A 106 14.50 -3.61 2.50
C VAL A 106 13.12 -3.09 2.12
N VAL A 107 12.60 -3.56 0.99
CA VAL A 107 11.23 -3.31 0.54
C VAL A 107 10.38 -4.55 0.80
N GLY A 108 9.16 -4.35 1.27
CA GLY A 108 8.21 -5.43 1.53
C GLY A 108 8.20 -5.83 3.00
N LYS A 109 8.06 -7.14 3.27
CA LYS A 109 7.95 -7.67 4.62
C LYS A 109 9.22 -8.45 4.99
N GLU A 110 9.72 -8.22 6.19
CA GLU A 110 10.82 -9.00 6.76
C GLU A 110 10.27 -10.17 7.57
N ASP A 111 10.88 -11.34 7.39
CA ASP A 111 10.54 -12.57 8.11
C ASP A 111 11.81 -13.14 8.76
N SER A 112 11.77 -13.38 10.07
CA SER A 112 12.88 -13.97 10.82
C SER A 112 12.52 -15.39 11.20
N ARG A 113 13.06 -16.38 10.50
CA ARG A 113 12.65 -17.79 10.61
C ARG A 113 13.47 -18.54 11.63
N ARG A 114 12.80 -19.30 12.49
CA ARG A 114 13.48 -20.22 13.41
C ARG A 114 13.93 -21.45 12.63
N SER A 115 15.02 -22.07 13.06
CA SER A 115 15.56 -23.30 12.46
C SER A 115 14.55 -24.46 12.39
N ASP A 116 13.50 -24.40 13.20
CA ASP A 116 12.48 -25.45 13.31
C ASP A 116 11.24 -25.17 12.42
N ASP A 117 11.19 -24.02 11.74
CA ASP A 117 10.07 -23.67 10.85
C ASP A 117 10.23 -24.38 9.49
N ALA A 118 9.34 -25.33 9.19
CA ALA A 118 9.37 -26.09 7.94
C ALA A 118 9.17 -25.17 6.71
N VAL A 119 9.97 -25.39 5.65
CA VAL A 119 9.85 -24.68 4.37
C VAL A 119 8.64 -25.21 3.62
N ASP A 120 7.66 -24.35 3.32
CA ASP A 120 6.72 -24.61 2.23
C ASP A 120 7.42 -24.27 0.91
N GLU A 121 8.04 -25.27 0.27
CA GLU A 121 8.81 -25.12 -0.98
C GLU A 121 7.94 -24.76 -2.20
N THR A 122 6.63 -24.55 -2.06
CA THR A 122 5.74 -24.27 -3.18
C THR A 122 5.88 -22.86 -3.79
N LEU A 123 6.74 -21.99 -3.26
CA LEU A 123 6.96 -20.61 -3.77
C LEU A 123 8.23 -20.42 -4.61
N SER A 124 9.05 -21.45 -4.86
CA SER A 124 10.35 -21.33 -5.51
C SER A 124 10.44 -21.78 -6.98
N SER A 125 9.32 -22.09 -7.65
CA SER A 125 9.35 -22.36 -9.09
C SER A 125 8.62 -21.26 -9.87
N GLU A 126 9.38 -20.32 -10.43
CA GLU A 126 9.33 -19.86 -11.84
C GLU A 126 10.32 -18.69 -12.05
N ASP A 127 11.12 -18.80 -13.13
CA ASP A 127 12.29 -17.97 -13.45
C ASP A 127 12.02 -16.47 -13.58
N PRO A 128 12.92 -15.58 -13.08
CA PRO A 128 12.77 -14.12 -13.20
C PRO A 128 13.14 -13.54 -14.58
N ALA A 129 13.36 -14.38 -15.61
CA ALA A 129 14.05 -13.96 -16.82
C ALA A 129 13.17 -13.48 -17.99
N SER A 130 11.84 -13.43 -17.89
CA SER A 130 11.01 -12.96 -19.03
C SER A 130 10.33 -11.62 -18.77
N THR A 131 10.84 -10.61 -19.50
CA THR A 131 10.15 -9.40 -19.95
C THR A 131 10.24 -8.17 -19.05
N PHE A 132 11.43 -7.55 -19.00
CA PHE A 132 11.52 -6.10 -18.83
C PHE A 132 12.58 -5.55 -19.79
N SER A 133 12.15 -5.10 -20.97
CA SER A 133 13.02 -4.41 -21.92
C SER A 133 13.20 -2.96 -21.50
N THR A 134 14.41 -2.60 -21.10
CA THR A 134 14.85 -1.23 -20.82
C THR A 134 15.21 -0.53 -22.13
N SER A 135 14.52 0.57 -22.45
CA SER A 135 15.08 1.61 -23.32
C SER A 135 15.55 2.77 -22.45
N SER A 136 16.87 2.88 -22.33
CA SER A 136 17.60 3.90 -21.61
C SER A 136 17.65 5.23 -22.38
N SER A 137 17.33 6.33 -21.71
CA SER A 137 18.04 7.59 -21.92
C SER A 137 18.18 8.33 -20.59
N SER A 138 19.43 8.70 -20.32
CA SER A 138 20.02 9.20 -19.09
C SER A 138 19.66 10.64 -18.75
N SER A 139 19.45 10.93 -17.47
CA SER A 139 20.22 11.93 -16.70
C SER A 139 19.84 11.87 -15.23
N LEU A 140 20.83 11.63 -14.36
CA LEU A 140 20.72 11.60 -12.91
C LEU A 140 20.45 13.00 -12.33
N SER A 141 19.57 13.07 -11.34
CA SER A 141 19.77 13.93 -10.16
C SER A 141 19.31 13.16 -8.92
N GLU A 142 20.14 13.20 -7.89
CA GLU A 142 19.93 12.59 -6.57
C GLU A 142 18.67 13.17 -5.90
N ASP A 143 17.67 12.33 -5.67
CA ASP A 143 16.56 12.64 -4.76
C ASP A 143 16.11 11.34 -4.09
N SER A 144 16.69 11.07 -2.92
CA SER A 144 16.35 9.95 -2.03
C SER A 144 15.00 10.21 -1.36
N SER A 145 13.92 10.21 -2.14
CA SER A 145 12.55 10.28 -1.66
C SER A 145 11.62 9.45 -2.57
N LEU A 146 11.92 8.17 -2.74
CA LEU A 146 11.00 7.24 -3.39
C LEU A 146 9.83 6.92 -2.45
N CYS A 147 8.90 7.86 -2.34
CA CYS A 147 7.51 7.55 -2.05
C CYS A 147 7.01 6.65 -3.20
N LEU A 148 6.85 5.36 -2.91
CA LEU A 148 6.29 4.40 -3.84
C LEU A 148 4.82 4.75 -4.11
N PHE A 149 4.56 5.65 -5.06
CA PHE A 149 3.24 5.91 -5.59
C PHE A 149 2.79 4.70 -6.43
N ARG A 150 2.20 3.70 -5.78
CA ARG A 150 1.41 2.69 -6.50
C ARG A 150 -0.02 3.23 -6.66
N ILE A 151 -0.27 3.97 -7.73
CA ILE A 151 -1.63 4.34 -8.13
C ILE A 151 -2.34 3.06 -8.58
N ILE A 152 -3.18 2.48 -7.71
CA ILE A 152 -4.09 1.41 -8.11
C ILE A 152 -5.28 2.08 -8.82
N ARG A 153 -5.22 2.14 -10.15
CA ARG A 153 -6.36 2.56 -10.96
C ARG A 153 -7.35 1.39 -11.01
N LEU A 154 -8.39 1.43 -10.19
CA LEU A 154 -9.50 0.50 -10.30
C LEU A 154 -10.31 0.90 -11.54
N GLY A 155 -10.31 0.04 -12.56
CA GLY A 155 -11.09 0.24 -13.79
C GLY A 155 -12.60 0.38 -13.52
N PRO A 156 -13.37 0.86 -14.51
CA PRO A 156 -14.81 1.07 -14.35
C PRO A 156 -15.50 -0.24 -13.94
N ARG A 157 -16.34 -0.15 -12.90
CA ARG A 157 -17.20 -1.24 -12.43
C ARG A 157 -18.07 -1.71 -13.60
N SER A 158 -17.81 -2.90 -14.13
CA SER A 158 -18.82 -3.60 -14.93
C SER A 158 -19.98 -3.97 -14.02
N GLU A 159 -21.15 -3.40 -14.30
CA GLU A 159 -22.43 -3.84 -13.75
C GLU A 159 -22.67 -5.31 -14.13
N ALA A 160 -22.41 -6.23 -13.20
CA ALA A 160 -22.80 -7.63 -13.34
C ALA A 160 -22.88 -8.34 -11.98
N ILE A 161 -23.68 -7.83 -11.05
CA ILE A 161 -24.26 -8.66 -9.97
C ILE A 161 -25.71 -8.24 -9.77
N ALA A 162 -26.56 -8.63 -10.71
CA ALA A 162 -28.00 -8.67 -10.51
C ALA A 162 -28.38 -10.06 -9.96
N HIS A 163 -29.29 -10.06 -8.98
CA HIS A 163 -30.01 -11.21 -8.41
C HIS A 163 -29.23 -12.23 -7.57
N ARG A 164 -29.08 -11.92 -6.27
CA ARG A 164 -29.31 -12.92 -5.19
C ARG A 164 -30.09 -12.26 -4.06
N THR A 165 -31.40 -12.49 -4.07
CA THR A 165 -32.28 -12.26 -2.92
C THR A 165 -31.80 -13.10 -1.74
N TRP A 166 -31.46 -12.46 -0.63
CA TRP A 166 -31.25 -13.13 0.66
C TRP A 166 -32.61 -13.51 1.26
N PRO A 167 -32.82 -14.75 1.75
CA PRO A 167 -34.00 -15.06 2.54
C PRO A 167 -33.89 -14.39 3.91
N ALA A 168 -34.98 -13.73 4.30
CA ALA A 168 -35.18 -13.19 5.62
C ALA A 168 -35.55 -14.33 6.59
N SER A 169 -34.57 -14.86 7.33
CA SER A 169 -34.83 -15.68 8.50
C SER A 169 -33.59 -15.82 9.39
N VAL A 170 -33.17 -14.74 10.03
CA VAL A 170 -32.52 -14.78 11.37
C VAL A 170 -32.87 -13.44 12.05
N LEU A 171 -33.94 -13.46 12.84
CA LEU A 171 -34.13 -12.55 13.97
C LEU A 171 -33.41 -13.16 15.18
#